data_AF-A0A8C4Y6S9-F1
#
_entry.id   AF-A0A8C4Y6S9-F1
#
_cell.length_a   1.000
_cell.length_b   1.000
_cell.length_c   1.000
_cell.angle_alpha   90.00
_cell.angle_beta   90.00
_cell.angle_gamma   90.00
#
_symmetry.space_group_name_H-M   'P 1'
#
loop_
_entity.id
_entity.type
_entity.pdbx_description
1 polymer ?
#
loop_
_entity_poly.entity_id
_entity_poly.type
_entity_poly.pdbx_seq_one_letter_code
_entity_poly.pdbx_strand_id
1 'polypeptide(L)'
;VELVAKVDSLTDEINFLRAVYEEELAQMQIQISNTSVVLSMDNNRDLDLDGIIAEVKAQYEEIANRSRAEAESWYQTKYEELQVTAGRHGDDLRNTKHEISELNRIVQRLRNEIDNVKRQCANLQAAIARLR
;
A
#
# COMPACT_ATOMS: atom_id res chain seq x y z
N VAL A 1 -0.36 -20.56 101.49
CA VAL A 1 -1.03 -21.31 100.39
C VAL A 1 -1.60 -20.35 99.34
N GLU A 2 -2.28 -19.25 99.72
CA GLU A 2 -2.80 -18.25 98.76
C GLU A 2 -1.75 -17.57 97.85
N LEU A 3 -0.56 -17.27 98.37
CA LEU A 3 0.46 -16.57 97.57
C LEU A 3 1.01 -17.46 96.44
N VAL A 4 1.12 -18.76 96.69
CA VAL A 4 1.61 -19.75 95.71
C VAL A 4 0.56 -19.92 94.61
N ALA A 5 -0.70 -20.10 94.98
CA ALA A 5 -1.80 -20.19 94.02
C ALA A 5 -1.93 -18.93 93.13
N LYS A 6 -1.60 -17.75 93.67
CA LYS A 6 -1.62 -16.50 92.90
C LYS A 6 -0.44 -16.37 91.94
N VAL A 7 0.73 -16.88 92.31
CA VAL A 7 1.90 -16.96 91.41
C VAL A 7 1.65 -17.97 90.30
N ASP A 8 1.05 -19.12 90.60
CA ASP A 8 0.70 -20.14 89.62
C ASP A 8 -0.34 -19.58 88.62
N SER A 9 -1.39 -18.93 89.12
CA SER A 9 -2.40 -18.28 88.27
C SER A 9 -1.82 -17.19 87.35
N LEU A 10 -0.90 -16.37 87.84
CA LEU A 10 -0.24 -15.34 87.03
C LEU A 10 0.70 -15.97 85.98
N THR A 11 1.32 -17.10 86.31
CA THR A 11 2.19 -17.84 85.39
C THR A 11 1.36 -18.45 84.25
N ASP A 12 0.20 -19.02 84.57
CA ASP A 12 -0.75 -19.53 83.59
C ASP A 12 -1.29 -18.42 82.67
N GLU A 13 -1.60 -17.24 83.23
CA GLU A 13 -2.04 -16.08 82.45
C GLU A 13 -0.94 -15.57 81.51
N ILE A 14 0.32 -15.51 81.97
CA ILE A 14 1.47 -15.14 81.13
C ILE A 14 1.66 -16.14 79.99
N ASN A 15 1.53 -17.44 80.27
CA ASN A 15 1.66 -18.48 79.25
C ASN A 15 0.52 -18.42 78.23
N PHE A 16 -0.71 -18.17 78.68
CA PHE A 16 -1.85 -17.96 77.80
C PHE A 16 -1.64 -16.75 76.88
N LEU A 17 -1.24 -15.60 77.43
CA LEU A 17 -0.98 -14.39 76.64
C LEU A 17 0.15 -14.61 75.62
N ARG A 18 1.21 -15.33 75.99
CA ARG A 18 2.30 -15.67 75.05
C ARG A 18 1.80 -16.52 73.88
N ALA A 19 1.01 -17.56 74.15
CA ALA A 19 0.46 -18.41 73.10
C ALA A 19 -0.47 -17.63 72.16
N VAL A 20 -1.27 -16.71 72.70
CA VAL A 20 -2.15 -15.84 71.90
C VAL A 20 -1.34 -14.90 71.00
N TYR A 21 -0.32 -14.23 71.54
CA TYR A 21 0.51 -13.33 70.74
C TYR A 21 1.32 -14.05 69.65
N GLU A 22 1.74 -15.28 69.91
CA GLU A 22 2.44 -16.10 68.93
C GLU A 22 1.52 -16.48 67.75
N GLU A 23 0.27 -16.82 68.04
CA GLU A 23 -0.74 -17.07 67.00
C GLU A 23 -1.11 -15.80 66.23
N GLU A 24 -1.27 -14.65 66.89
CA GLU A 24 -1.53 -13.37 66.22
C GLU A 24 -0.37 -12.96 65.29
N LEU A 25 0.88 -13.17 65.72
CA LEU A 25 2.06 -12.93 64.88
C LEU A 25 2.07 -13.85 63.66
N ALA A 26 1.76 -15.14 63.83
CA ALA A 26 1.66 -16.09 62.73
C ALA A 26 0.56 -15.67 61.73
N GLN A 27 -0.61 -15.26 62.22
CA GLN A 27 -1.72 -14.75 61.41
C GLN A 27 -1.32 -13.50 60.61
N MET A 28 -0.70 -12.50 61.26
CA MET A 28 -0.21 -11.30 60.56
C MET A 28 0.81 -11.65 59.48
N GLN A 29 1.70 -12.60 59.74
CA GLN A 29 2.72 -12.99 58.78
C GLN A 29 2.13 -13.71 57.55
N ILE A 30 1.10 -14.54 57.75
CA ILE A 30 0.31 -15.14 56.67
C ILE A 30 -0.44 -14.08 55.86
N GLN A 31 -1.01 -13.08 56.54
CA GLN A 31 -1.73 -12.01 55.85
C GLN A 31 -0.79 -11.16 54.99
N ILE A 32 0.39 -10.81 55.51
CA ILE A 32 1.44 -10.09 54.76
C ILE A 32 1.92 -10.90 53.56
N SER A 33 2.15 -12.21 53.71
CA SER A 33 2.60 -13.06 52.60
C SER A 33 1.53 -13.19 51.53
N ASN A 34 0.26 -13.38 51.90
CA ASN A 34 -0.86 -13.41 50.97
C ASN A 34 -1.03 -12.08 50.23
N THR A 35 -0.96 -10.94 50.93
CA THR A 35 -1.00 -9.62 50.30
C THR A 35 0.20 -9.39 49.37
N SER A 36 1.39 -9.83 49.76
CA SER A 36 2.59 -9.77 48.91
C SER A 36 2.46 -10.63 47.64
N VAL A 37 1.80 -11.78 47.71
CA VAL A 37 1.57 -12.67 46.57
C VAL A 37 0.50 -12.12 45.63
N VAL A 38 -0.56 -11.50 46.17
CA VAL A 38 -1.59 -10.85 45.36
C VAL A 38 -1.02 -9.66 44.58
N LEU A 39 -0.16 -8.85 45.22
CA LEU A 39 0.50 -7.71 44.56
C LEU A 39 1.49 -8.13 43.47
N SER A 40 2.16 -9.28 43.61
CA SER A 40 3.07 -9.79 42.57
C SER A 40 2.34 -10.46 41.40
N MET A 41 1.13 -10.99 41.61
CA MET A 41 0.29 -11.52 40.52
C MET A 41 -0.30 -10.43 39.62
N ASP A 42 -0.73 -9.29 40.16
CA ASP A 42 -1.31 -8.20 39.37
C ASP A 42 -0.26 -7.37 38.59
N ASN A 43 1.03 -7.56 38.90
CA ASN A 43 2.13 -6.76 38.32
C ASN A 43 2.67 -7.29 36.98
N ASN A 44 2.23 -8.46 36.51
CA ASN A 44 2.81 -9.09 35.31
C ASN A 44 2.08 -8.74 34.00
N ARG A 45 1.39 -7.58 33.96
CA ARG A 45 0.71 -7.06 32.76
C ARG A 45 1.62 -6.15 31.94
N ASP A 46 2.89 -6.51 31.78
CA ASP A 46 3.73 -5.86 30.79
C ASP A 46 3.22 -6.28 29.40
N LEU A 47 2.37 -5.43 28.82
CA LEU A 47 2.15 -5.47 27.38
C LEU A 47 3.41 -4.91 26.72
N ASP A 48 4.01 -5.70 25.84
CA ASP A 48 5.10 -5.27 24.97
C ASP A 48 4.59 -4.24 23.95
N LEU A 49 4.44 -3.00 24.44
CA LEU A 49 4.00 -1.86 23.64
C LEU A 49 5.03 -1.51 22.57
N ASP A 50 6.32 -1.74 22.84
CA ASP A 50 7.39 -1.48 21.89
C ASP A 50 7.29 -2.40 20.67
N GLY A 51 7.01 -3.70 20.90
CA GLY A 51 6.72 -4.66 19.85
C GLY A 51 5.49 -4.29 19.01
N ILE A 52 4.38 -3.92 19.67
CA ILE A 52 3.14 -3.50 18.98
C ILE A 52 3.38 -2.23 18.16
N ILE A 53 4.10 -1.24 18.69
CA ILE A 53 4.43 0.00 17.97
C ILE A 53 5.34 -0.29 16.78
N ALA A 54 6.32 -1.18 16.92
CA ALA A 54 7.19 -1.59 15.82
C ALA A 54 6.41 -2.28 14.70
N GLU A 55 5.47 -3.17 15.04
CA GLU A 55 4.62 -3.85 14.07
C GLU A 55 3.71 -2.88 13.31
N VAL A 56 3.05 -1.95 14.02
CA VAL A 56 2.20 -0.93 13.39
C VAL A 56 3.00 -0.01 12.46
N LYS A 57 4.22 0.37 12.86
CA LYS A 57 5.12 1.16 11.99
C LYS A 57 5.50 0.39 10.73
N ALA A 58 5.87 -0.88 10.85
CA ALA A 58 6.22 -1.72 9.71
C ALA A 58 5.05 -1.87 8.73
N GLN A 59 3.83 -2.08 9.23
CA GLN A 59 2.63 -2.14 8.39
C GLN A 59 2.35 -0.80 7.69
N TYR A 60 2.55 0.33 8.37
CA TYR A 60 2.34 1.64 7.76
C TYR A 60 3.36 1.92 6.64
N GLU A 61 4.62 1.56 6.87
CA GLU A 61 5.68 1.64 5.84
C GLU A 61 5.37 0.73 4.65
N GLU A 62 4.89 -0.49 4.89
CA GLU A 62 4.49 -1.41 3.82
C GLU A 62 3.32 -0.86 3.00
N ILE A 63 2.29 -0.34 3.65
CA ILE A 63 1.13 0.25 2.97
C ILE A 63 1.54 1.50 2.17
N ALA A 64 2.40 2.36 2.74
CA ALA A 64 2.90 3.55 2.05
C ALA A 64 3.74 3.16 0.83
N ASN A 65 4.64 2.19 0.96
CA ASN A 65 5.46 1.68 -0.14
C ASN A 65 4.60 1.02 -1.22
N ARG A 66 3.59 0.22 -0.84
CA ARG A 66 2.66 -0.40 -1.79
C ARG A 66 1.85 0.66 -2.53
N SER A 67 1.31 1.65 -1.82
CA SER A 67 0.57 2.76 -2.44
C SER A 67 1.44 3.54 -3.43
N ARG A 68 2.71 3.77 -3.08
CA ARG A 68 3.68 4.41 -3.98
C ARG A 68 3.96 3.56 -5.22
N ALA A 69 4.23 2.26 -5.05
CA ALA A 69 4.51 1.36 -6.16
C ALA A 69 3.30 1.20 -7.10
N GLU A 70 2.10 1.14 -6.55
CA GLU A 70 0.85 1.11 -7.34
C GLU A 70 0.65 2.41 -8.11
N ALA A 71 0.90 3.57 -7.49
CA ALA A 71 0.83 4.86 -8.18
C ALA A 71 1.86 4.97 -9.29
N GLU A 72 3.11 4.59 -9.03
CA GLU A 72 4.19 4.58 -10.03
C GLU A 72 3.84 3.65 -11.21
N SER A 73 3.36 2.43 -10.95
CA SER A 73 2.91 1.49 -11.98
C SER A 73 1.73 2.02 -12.80
N TRP A 74 0.77 2.67 -12.13
CA TRP A 74 -0.38 3.29 -12.80
C TRP A 74 0.06 4.44 -13.72
N TYR A 75 0.95 5.31 -13.24
CA TYR A 75 1.51 6.39 -14.04
C TYR A 75 2.35 5.87 -15.22
N GLN A 76 3.18 4.86 -15.00
CA GLN A 76 3.97 4.19 -16.02
C GLN A 76 3.07 3.66 -17.14
N THR A 77 2.02 2.91 -16.78
CA THR A 77 1.04 2.35 -17.73
C THR A 77 0.35 3.46 -18.52
N LYS A 78 -0.11 4.53 -17.84
CA LYS A 78 -0.76 5.65 -18.52
C LYS A 78 0.18 6.40 -19.46
N TYR A 79 1.44 6.55 -19.08
CA TYR A 79 2.45 7.18 -19.91
C TYR A 79 2.75 6.34 -21.16
N GLU A 80 2.91 5.03 -21.01
CA GLU A 80 3.11 4.10 -22.13
C GLU A 80 1.93 4.10 -23.11
N GLU A 81 0.69 4.07 -22.61
CA GLU A 81 -0.51 4.19 -23.45
C GLU A 81 -0.53 5.49 -24.27
N LEU A 82 -0.22 6.61 -23.62
CA LEU A 82 -0.12 7.93 -24.27
C LEU A 82 0.99 7.95 -25.32
N GLN A 83 2.15 7.38 -25.00
CA GLN A 83 3.29 7.32 -25.91
C GLN A 83 2.99 6.47 -27.14
N VAL A 84 2.37 5.30 -26.97
CA VAL A 84 1.95 4.42 -28.07
C VAL A 84 0.91 5.13 -28.95
N THR A 85 -0.06 5.79 -28.34
CA THR A 85 -1.11 6.52 -29.07
C THR A 85 -0.54 7.69 -29.86
N ALA A 86 0.36 8.47 -29.26
CA ALA A 86 1.05 9.56 -29.94
C ALA A 86 1.95 9.07 -31.08
N GLY A 87 2.68 7.96 -30.87
CA GLY A 87 3.50 7.33 -31.90
C GLY A 87 2.66 6.85 -33.09
N ARG A 88 1.55 6.16 -32.80
CA ARG A 88 0.61 5.67 -33.83
C ARG A 88 0.00 6.80 -34.64
N HIS A 89 -0.45 7.88 -33.99
CA HIS A 89 -0.95 9.05 -34.70
C HIS A 89 0.11 9.72 -35.59
N GLY A 90 1.37 9.74 -35.16
CA GLY A 90 2.49 10.23 -35.98
C GLY A 90 2.72 9.37 -37.23
N ASP A 91 2.71 8.05 -37.07
CA ASP A 91 2.87 7.10 -38.18
C ASP A 91 1.69 7.14 -39.14
N ASP A 92 0.45 7.20 -38.64
CA ASP A 92 -0.75 7.33 -39.47
C ASP A 92 -0.73 8.65 -40.27
N LEU A 93 -0.31 9.76 -39.65
CA LEU A 93 -0.17 11.04 -40.35
C LEU A 93 0.92 10.99 -41.45
N ARG A 94 2.02 10.29 -41.18
CA ARG A 94 3.08 10.09 -42.18
C ARG A 94 2.59 9.23 -43.35
N ASN A 95 1.86 8.16 -43.07
CA ASN A 95 1.29 7.28 -44.09
C ASN A 95 0.27 8.02 -44.96
N THR A 96 -0.68 8.74 -44.35
CA THR A 96 -1.67 9.54 -45.09
C THR A 96 -1.00 10.62 -45.95
N LYS A 97 0.05 11.29 -45.46
CA LYS A 97 0.85 12.22 -46.28
C LYS A 97 1.52 11.54 -47.48
N HIS A 98 1.99 10.31 -47.30
CA HIS A 98 2.58 9.53 -48.39
C HIS A 98 1.52 9.21 -49.46
N GLU A 99 0.37 8.68 -49.05
CA GLU A 99 -0.76 8.37 -49.94
C GLU A 99 -1.23 9.61 -50.70
N ILE A 100 -1.37 10.77 -50.04
CA ILE A 100 -1.72 12.04 -50.70
C ILE A 100 -0.68 12.39 -51.77
N SER A 101 0.60 12.17 -51.50
CA SER A 101 1.68 12.47 -52.46
C SER A 101 1.64 11.54 -53.67
N GLU A 102 1.34 10.25 -53.46
CA GLU A 102 1.16 9.28 -54.54
C GLU A 102 -0.08 9.58 -55.39
N LEU A 103 -1.22 9.86 -54.76
CA LEU A 103 -2.44 10.26 -55.44
C LEU A 103 -2.21 11.52 -56.28
N ASN A 104 -1.51 12.52 -55.75
CA ASN A 104 -1.14 13.71 -56.52
C ASN A 104 -0.30 13.38 -57.75
N ARG A 105 0.66 12.45 -57.65
CA ARG A 105 1.45 11.98 -58.81
C ARG A 105 0.57 11.30 -59.84
N ILE A 106 -0.35 10.45 -59.41
CA ILE A 106 -1.30 9.74 -60.30
C ILE A 106 -2.20 10.76 -61.01
N VAL A 107 -2.74 11.75 -60.29
CA VAL A 107 -3.56 12.83 -60.86
C VAL A 107 -2.79 13.59 -61.95
N GLN A 108 -1.53 13.95 -61.70
CA GLN A 108 -0.71 14.65 -62.70
C GLN A 108 -0.44 13.77 -63.94
N ARG A 109 -0.16 12.48 -63.74
CA ARG A 109 0.02 11.53 -64.84
C ARG A 109 -1.25 11.42 -65.70
N LEU A 110 -2.41 11.26 -65.08
CA LEU A 110 -3.70 11.18 -65.78
C LEU A 110 -4.03 12.48 -66.52
N ARG A 111 -3.71 13.64 -65.94
CA ARG A 111 -3.86 14.93 -66.64
C ARG A 111 -3.01 15.00 -67.92
N ASN A 112 -1.75 14.59 -67.82
CA ASN A 112 -0.86 14.55 -68.99
C ASN A 112 -1.37 13.58 -70.07
N GLU A 113 -1.90 12.44 -69.66
CA GLU A 113 -2.49 11.46 -70.59
C GLU A 113 -3.73 12.02 -71.29
N ILE A 114 -4.63 12.69 -70.55
CA ILE A 114 -5.79 13.39 -71.11
C ILE A 114 -5.35 14.45 -72.13
N ASP A 115 -4.35 15.26 -71.80
CA ASP A 115 -3.85 16.30 -72.71
C ASP A 115 -3.20 15.71 -73.96
N ASN A 116 -2.50 14.58 -73.84
CA ASN A 116 -1.95 13.87 -74.98
C ASN A 116 -3.06 13.33 -75.91
N VAL A 117 -4.09 12.69 -75.34
CA VAL A 117 -5.24 12.18 -76.12
C VAL A 117 -6.00 13.33 -76.79
N LYS A 118 -6.21 14.45 -76.08
CA LYS A 118 -6.84 15.65 -76.68
C LYS A 118 -6.04 16.17 -77.88
N ARG A 119 -4.70 16.23 -77.79
CA ARG A 119 -3.84 16.62 -78.91
C ARG A 119 -3.94 15.64 -80.08
N GLN A 120 -3.95 14.34 -79.83
CA GLN A 120 -4.13 13.32 -80.87
C GLN A 120 -5.47 13.48 -81.58
N CYS A 121 -6.56 13.66 -80.84
CA CYS A 121 -7.89 13.92 -81.39
C CYS A 121 -7.91 15.18 -82.27
N ALA A 122 -7.33 16.29 -81.79
CA ALA A 122 -7.26 17.54 -82.55
C ALA A 122 -6.44 17.38 -83.85
N ASN A 123 -5.31 16.67 -83.80
CA ASN A 123 -4.49 16.39 -84.97
C ASN A 123 -5.23 15.54 -86.00
N LEU A 124 -5.94 14.50 -85.57
CA LEU A 124 -6.77 13.66 -86.45
C LEU A 124 -7.91 14.46 -87.08
N GLN A 125 -8.61 15.30 -86.30
CA GLN A 125 -9.65 16.20 -86.82
C GLN A 125 -9.09 17.16 -87.87
N ALA A 126 -7.91 17.75 -87.64
CA ALA A 126 -7.26 18.62 -88.61
C ALA A 126 -6.85 17.88 -89.89
N ALA A 127 -6.37 16.63 -89.77
CA ALA A 127 -6.05 15.78 -90.92
C ALA A 127 -7.29 15.45 -91.76
N ILE A 128 -8.40 15.09 -91.11
CA ILE A 128 -9.69 14.84 -91.78
C ILE A 128 -10.18 16.11 -92.49
N ALA A 129 -10.07 17.28 -91.85
CA ALA A 129 -10.48 18.55 -92.45
C ALA A 129 -9.65 18.96 -93.67
N ARG A 130 -8.38 18.54 -93.76
CA ARG A 130 -7.51 18.78 -94.93
C ARG A 130 -7.79 17.84 -96.11
N LEU A 131 -8.38 16.67 -95.84
CA LEU A 131 -8.72 15.66 -96.85
C LEU A 131 -10.13 15.87 -97.44
N ARG A 132 -10.88 16.85 -96.93
CA ARG A 132 -12.25 17.18 -97.35
C ARG A 132 -12.27 18.51 -98.09
#